data_AF-A0A529LH46-F1
#
_entry.id   AF-A0A529LH46-F1
#
_cell.length_a   1.000
_cell.length_b   1.000
_cell.length_c   1.000
_cell.angle_alpha   90.00
_cell.angle_beta   90.00
_cell.angle_gamma   90.00
#
_symmetry.space_group_name_H-M   'P 1'
#
loop_
_entity.id
_entity.type
_entity.pdbx_description
1 polymer ?
#
loop_
_entity_poly.entity_id
_entity_poly.type
_entity_poly.pdbx_seq_one_letter_code
_entity_poly.pdbx_strand_id
1 'polypeptide(L)' 'MKGFNLSDWALSHRSMVWYFMLVFVVAGIFSYLNLGREEDPAFTIKTMIIQANWPGASVKETVQQVTDRIE' A
#
# COMPACT_ATOMS: atom_id res chain seq x y z
N MET A 1 13.88 14.53 38.08
CA MET A 1 12.40 14.48 38.01
C MET A 1 12.02 13.03 37.72
N LYS A 2 11.22 12.36 38.57
CA LYS A 2 10.73 11.02 38.23
C LYS A 2 9.72 11.16 37.09
N GLY A 3 9.99 10.49 35.97
CA GLY A 3 9.09 10.48 34.81
C GLY A 3 7.77 9.79 35.12
N PHE A 4 6.75 10.06 34.31
CA PHE A 4 5.46 9.41 34.42
C PHE A 4 5.59 7.89 34.30
N ASN A 5 4.98 7.15 35.23
CA ASN A 5 4.99 5.69 35.24
C ASN A 5 3.64 5.15 34.74
N LEU A 6 3.64 4.66 33.50
CA LEU A 6 2.44 4.16 32.83
C LEU A 6 1.85 2.93 33.53
N SER A 7 2.69 2.04 34.08
CA SER A 7 2.26 0.83 34.77
C SER A 7 1.52 1.16 36.06
N ASP A 8 2.05 2.08 36.86
CA ASP A 8 1.42 2.53 38.10
C ASP A 8 0.09 3.27 37.83
N TRP A 9 0.07 4.08 36.77
CA TRP A 9 -1.15 4.74 36.32
C TRP A 9 -2.22 3.75 35.84
N ALA A 10 -1.84 2.72 35.08
CA ALA A 10 -2.76 1.69 34.62
C ALA A 10 -3.34 0.86 35.78
N LEU A 11 -2.52 0.57 36.80
CA LEU A 11 -2.97 -0.17 38.00
C LEU A 11 -3.93 0.62 38.88
N SER A 12 -3.80 1.96 38.91
CA SER A 12 -4.73 2.85 39.60
C SER A 12 -6.03 3.09 38.81
N HIS A 13 -5.98 3.06 37.47
CA HIS A 13 -7.12 3.34 36.59
C HIS A 13 -7.71 2.06 35.96
N ARG A 14 -7.92 1.01 36.76
CA ARG A 14 -8.34 -0.33 36.27
C ARG A 14 -9.62 -0.31 35.42
N SER A 15 -10.62 0.47 35.82
CA SER A 15 -11.89 0.56 35.06
C SER A 15 -11.69 1.14 33.67
N MET A 16 -10.80 2.14 33.54
CA MET A 16 -10.46 2.76 32.26
C MET A 16 -9.67 1.80 31.36
N VAL A 17 -8.75 1.02 31.93
CA VAL A 17 -8.01 -0.02 31.19
C VAL A 17 -8.96 -1.10 30.67
N TRP A 18 -9.90 -1.57 31.49
CA TRP A 18 -10.93 -2.54 31.07
C TRP A 18 -11.83 -1.99 29.96
N TYR A 19 -12.23 -0.73 30.07
CA TYR A 19 -13.01 -0.07 29.03
C TYR A 19 -12.25 -0.06 27.69
N PHE A 20 -10.99 0.40 27.68
CA PHE A 20 -10.18 0.39 26.46
C PHE A 20 -9.96 -1.01 25.90
N MET A 21 -9.71 -1.99 26.76
CA MET A 21 -9.57 -3.39 26.34
C MET A 21 -10.82 -3.87 25.60
N LEU A 22 -12.01 -3.61 26.14
CA LEU A 22 -13.27 -4.00 25.51
C LEU A 22 -13.49 -3.27 24.18
N VAL A 23 -13.27 -1.95 24.16
CA VAL A 23 -13.43 -1.14 22.93
C VAL A 23 -12.48 -1.62 21.83
N PHE A 24 -11.21 -1.89 22.15
CA PHE A 24 -10.24 -2.37 21.17
C PHE A 24 -10.54 -3.78 20.67
N VAL A 25 -11.08 -4.66 21.53
CA VAL A 25 -11.54 -5.98 21.09
C VAL A 25 -12.69 -5.85 20.09
N VAL A 26 -13.71 -5.04 20.38
CA VAL A 26 -14.85 -4.83 19.48
C VAL A 26 -14.40 -4.19 18.16
N ALA A 27 -13.58 -3.15 18.23
CA ALA A 27 -13.03 -2.48 17.04
C ALA A 27 -12.16 -3.44 16.21
N GLY A 28 -11.35 -4.28 16.87
CA GLY A 28 -10.52 -5.29 16.23
C GLY A 28 -11.34 -6.34 15.48
N ILE A 29 -12.43 -6.83 16.09
CA ILE A 29 -13.36 -7.77 15.44
C ILE A 29 -13.98 -7.11 14.20
N PHE A 30 -14.48 -5.88 14.32
CA PHE A 30 -15.04 -5.15 13.18
C PHE A 30 -14.01 -4.94 12.07
N SER A 31 -12.77 -4.59 12.41
CA SER A 31 -11.70 -4.43 11.43
C SER A 31 -11.37 -5.75 10.74
N TYR A 32 -11.34 -6.86 11.48
CA TYR A 32 -11.04 -8.18 10.92
C TYR A 32 -12.11 -8.64 9.92
N LEU A 33 -13.38 -8.43 10.24
CA LEU A 33 -14.49 -8.77 9.34
C LEU A 33 -14.49 -7.94 8.04
N ASN A 34 -14.02 -6.70 8.11
CA ASN A 34 -13.91 -5.82 6.95
C ASN A 34 -12.58 -5.95 6.21
N LEU A 35 -11.66 -6.80 6.67
CA LEU A 35 -10.36 -6.96 6.04
C LEU A 35 -10.54 -7.78 4.75
N GLY A 36 -10.43 -7.09 3.61
CA GLY A 36 -10.44 -7.72 2.30
C GLY A 36 -9.32 -8.75 2.19
N ARG A 37 -9.63 -9.90 1.58
CA ARG A 37 -8.64 -10.93 1.27
C ARG A 37 -8.14 -10.67 -0.15
N GLU A 38 -6.87 -10.30 -0.28
CA GLU A 38 -6.18 -10.38 -1.58
C GLU A 38 -5.53 -11.76 -1.66
N GLU A 39 -6.17 -12.69 -2.37
CA GLU A 39 -5.60 -14.03 -2.62
C GLU A 39 -4.44 -13.95 -3.62
N ASP A 40 -4.54 -13.05 -4.59
CA ASP A 40 -3.48 -12.73 -5.55
C ASP A 40 -3.08 -11.26 -5.41
N PRO A 41 -1.90 -10.94 -4.85
CA PRO A 41 -1.47 -9.55 -4.73
C PRO A 41 -1.26 -8.95 -6.12
N ALA A 42 -1.73 -7.72 -6.32
CA ALA A 42 -1.54 -7.01 -7.58
C ALA A 42 -0.05 -6.70 -7.82
N PHE A 43 0.65 -7.59 -8.53
CA PHE A 43 2.04 -7.33 -8.92
C PHE A 43 2.07 -6.29 -10.03
N THR A 44 2.47 -5.07 -9.68
CA THR A 44 2.67 -4.02 -10.68
C THR A 44 3.97 -4.27 -11.43
N ILE A 45 3.90 -4.88 -12.61
CA ILE A 45 5.02 -4.91 -13.54
C ILE A 45 5.24 -3.48 -14.03
N LYS A 46 6.40 -2.90 -13.70
CA LYS A 46 6.76 -1.54 -14.15
C LYS A 46 7.15 -1.59 -15.62
N THR A 47 6.15 -1.57 -16.49
CA THR A 47 6.33 -1.51 -17.95
C THR A 47 6.01 -0.11 -18.45
N MET A 48 6.90 0.45 -19.26
CA MET A 48 6.66 1.68 -20.00
C MET A 48 6.41 1.31 -21.47
N ILE A 49 5.31 1.78 -22.04
CA ILE A 49 4.99 1.57 -23.45
C ILE A 49 5.26 2.88 -24.19
N ILE A 50 6.17 2.85 -25.17
CA ILE A 50 6.45 3.96 -26.07
C ILE A 50 5.92 3.58 -27.45
N GLN A 51 4.98 4.37 -27.97
CA GLN A 51 4.41 4.18 -29.30
C GLN A 51 4.78 5.36 -30.19
N ALA A 52 5.32 5.08 -31.37
CA ALA A 52 5.63 6.08 -32.38
C ALA A 52 5.03 5.65 -33.73
N ASN A 53 4.37 6.58 -34.42
CA ASN A 53 3.73 6.33 -35.72
C ASN A 53 4.37 7.24 -36.77
N TRP A 54 4.86 6.65 -37.87
CA TRP A 54 5.36 7.37 -39.03
C TRP A 54 4.64 6.91 -40.30
N PRO A 55 3.55 7.58 -40.71
CA PRO A 55 2.80 7.20 -41.90
C PRO A 55 3.61 7.49 -43.17
N GLY A 56 3.63 6.53 -44.09
CA GLY A 56 4.29 6.66 -45.40
C GLY A 56 5.77 6.27 -45.44
N ALA A 57 6.41 6.04 -44.28
CA ALA A 57 7.79 5.53 -44.21
C ALA A 57 7.83 4.02 -44.43
N SER A 58 8.92 3.54 -45.05
CA SER A 58 9.17 2.09 -45.15
C SER A 58 9.52 1.50 -43.79
N VAL A 59 9.31 0.20 -43.58
CA VAL A 59 9.66 -0.49 -42.31
C VAL A 59 11.12 -0.23 -41.92
N LYS A 60 12.03 -0.26 -42.91
CA LYS A 60 13.46 -0.03 -42.67
C LYS A 60 13.75 1.39 -42.18
N GLU A 61 13.04 2.38 -42.70
CA GLU A 61 13.21 3.79 -42.35
C GLU A 61 12.68 4.06 -40.94
N THR A 62 11.49 3.53 -40.60
CA THR A 62 10.92 3.64 -39.26
C THR A 62 11.83 3.01 -38.20
N VAL A 63 12.44 1.85 -38.49
CA VAL A 63 13.41 1.23 -37.57
C VAL A 63 14.64 2.14 -37.37
N GLN A 64 15.31 2.52 -38.45
CA GLN A 64 16.56 3.28 -38.37
C GLN A 64 16.42 4.69 -37.77
N GLN A 65 15.28 5.34 -38.02
CA GLN A 65 15.10 6.74 -37.68
C GLN A 65 14.27 6.95 -36.41
N VAL A 66 13.49 5.96 -35.98
CA VAL A 66 12.62 6.07 -34.80
C VAL A 66 13.00 5.02 -33.76
N THR A 67 12.88 3.73 -34.08
CA THR A 67 13.14 2.66 -33.09
C THR A 67 14.58 2.70 -32.57
N ASP A 68 15.58 2.70 -33.45
CA ASP A 68 17.00 2.71 -33.09
C ASP A 68 17.43 3.98 -32.35
N ARG A 69 16.62 5.05 -32.43
CA ARG A 69 16.87 6.32 -31.72
C ARG A 69 16.20 6.37 -30.34
N ILE A 70 15.13 5.59 -30.16
CA ILE A 70 14.33 5.54 -28.94
C ILE A 70 14.83 4.44 -27.99
N GLU A 71 15.37 3.34 -28.52
CA GLU A 71 16.10 2.31 -27.77
C GLU A 71 17.34 2.88 -27.06
#